data_AF-A0A1V4UH37-F1
#
_entry.id   AF-A0A1V4UH37-F1
#
_cell.length_a   1.000
_cell.length_b   1.000
_cell.length_c   1.000
_cell.angle_alpha   90.00
_cell.angle_beta   90.00
_cell.angle_gamma   90.00
#
_symmetry.space_group_name_H-M   'P 1'
#
loop_
_entity.id
_entity.type
_entity.pdbx_description
1 polymer ?
#
loop_
_entity_poly.entity_id
_entity_poly.type
_entity_poly.pdbx_seq_one_letter_code
_entity_poly.pdbx_strand_id
1 'polypeptide(L)' 'MEIQGEQIRGRFGAILGEKVRAGPFTVFEGAIAGNGVTVQGGSRIQSTMAYEDGGLVI' A
#
# COMPACT_ATOMS: atom_id res chain seq x y z
N MET A 1 10.20 -8.86 17.51
CA MET A 1 9.49 -10.11 17.84
C MET A 1 9.87 -11.12 16.77
N GLU A 2 10.21 -12.35 17.13
CA GLU A 2 10.56 -13.43 16.19
C GLU A 2 9.71 -14.64 16.52
N ILE A 3 9.17 -15.30 15.51
CA ILE A 3 8.53 -16.61 15.64
C ILE A 3 9.26 -17.54 14.68
N GLN A 4 9.75 -18.68 15.19
CA GLN A 4 10.43 -19.70 14.39
C GLN A 4 11.64 -19.20 13.56
N GLY A 5 12.35 -18.18 14.05
CA GLY A 5 13.54 -17.64 13.37
C GLY A 5 13.25 -16.71 12.18
N GLU A 6 11.97 -16.43 11.90
CA GLU A 6 11.61 -15.35 10.98
C GLU A 6 11.37 -14.04 11.75
N GLN A 7 12.09 -13.01 11.33
CA GLN A 7 11.94 -11.66 11.87
C GLN A 7 10.54 -11.15 11.53
N ILE A 8 9.68 -11.01 12.54
CA ILE A 8 8.38 -10.38 12.36
C ILE A 8 8.63 -8.88 12.18
N ARG A 9 8.77 -8.48 10.92
CA ARG A 9 8.66 -7.07 10.52
C ARG A 9 7.18 -6.74 10.50
N GLY A 10 6.71 -6.09 11.56
CA GLY A 10 5.37 -5.52 11.57
C GLY A 10 5.20 -4.61 10.37
N ARG A 11 4.30 -4.98 9.44
CA ARG A 11 3.92 -4.14 8.31
C ARG A 11 2.74 -3.29 8.77
N PHE A 12 3.02 -2.08 9.21
CA PHE A 12 2.01 -1.18 9.74
C PHE A 12 2.02 0.15 9.01
N GLY A 13 0.83 0.70 8.77
CA GLY A 13 0.64 2.00 8.11
C GLY A 13 0.86 1.97 6.60
N ALA A 14 0.81 3.15 6.00
CA ALA A 14 1.11 3.41 4.60
C ALA A 14 1.50 4.89 4.43
N ILE A 15 2.30 5.20 3.43
CA ILE A 15 2.59 6.57 3.00
C ILE A 15 1.76 6.84 1.75
N LEU A 16 0.86 7.82 1.82
CA LEU A 16 -0.01 8.23 0.72
C LEU A 16 0.32 9.66 0.30
N GLY A 17 0.62 9.86 -0.97
CA GLY A 17 0.80 11.17 -1.59
C GLY A 17 -0.50 11.94 -1.72
N GLU A 18 -0.42 13.12 -2.32
CA GLU A 18 -1.58 13.99 -2.53
C GLU A 18 -2.55 13.41 -3.57
N LYS A 19 -3.86 13.64 -3.38
CA LYS A 19 -4.91 13.29 -4.36
C LYS A 19 -4.97 11.79 -4.73
N VAL A 20 -4.49 10.90 -3.86
CA VAL A 20 -4.71 9.45 -4.00
C VAL A 20 -6.20 9.13 -3.93
N ARG A 21 -6.68 8.28 -4.83
CA ARG A 21 -8.06 7.78 -4.87
C ARG A 21 -8.04 6.28 -4.65
N ALA A 22 -8.82 5.79 -3.70
CA ALA A 22 -8.97 4.36 -3.46
C ALA A 22 -10.45 3.96 -3.60
N GLY A 23 -10.69 2.89 -4.33
CA GLY A 23 -12.01 2.26 -4.36
C GLY A 23 -12.37 1.65 -2.99
N PRO A 24 -13.64 1.23 -2.83
CA PRO A 24 -14.09 0.62 -1.59
C PRO A 24 -13.34 -0.69 -1.31
N PHE A 25 -13.16 -1.02 -0.03
CA PHE A 25 -12.50 -2.26 0.42
C PHE A 25 -11.01 -2.39 0.03
N THR A 26 -10.35 -1.30 -0.32
CA THR A 26 -8.88 -1.28 -0.52
C THR A 26 -8.14 -1.36 0.80
N VAL A 27 -7.08 -2.17 0.85
CA VAL A 27 -6.18 -2.30 2.02
C VAL A 27 -4.78 -1.84 1.66
N PHE A 28 -4.20 -0.95 2.46
CA PHE A 28 -2.79 -0.57 2.39
C PHE A 28 -2.04 -1.16 3.58
N GLU A 29 -0.96 -1.89 3.32
CA GLU A 29 -0.18 -2.59 4.35
C GLU A 29 1.33 -2.41 4.11
N GLY A 30 1.92 -1.42 4.78
CA GLY A 30 3.31 -1.02 4.61
C GLY A 30 3.59 -0.36 3.24
N ALA A 31 2.56 0.12 2.55
CA ALA A 31 2.64 0.58 1.16
C ALA A 31 3.14 2.03 1.00
N ILE A 32 3.65 2.35 -0.19
CA ILE A 32 3.95 3.73 -0.62
C ILE A 32 3.18 4.01 -1.91
N ALA A 33 2.26 4.98 -1.89
CA ALA A 33 1.54 5.45 -3.05
C ALA A 33 1.90 6.92 -3.32
N GLY A 34 2.40 7.21 -4.52
CA GLY A 34 2.70 8.55 -4.99
C GLY A 34 1.46 9.42 -5.22
N ASN A 35 1.69 10.66 -5.64
CA ASN A 35 0.64 11.64 -5.87
C ASN A 35 -0.30 11.20 -7.00
N GLY A 36 -1.61 11.37 -6.84
CA GLY A 36 -2.59 11.11 -7.89
C GLY A 36 -2.81 9.64 -8.22
N VAL A 37 -2.21 8.70 -7.47
CA VAL A 37 -2.43 7.26 -7.66
C VAL A 37 -3.91 6.92 -7.51
N THR A 38 -4.43 6.09 -8.41
CA THR A 38 -5.80 5.57 -8.34
C THR A 38 -5.77 4.07 -8.14
N VAL A 39 -6.44 3.59 -7.10
CA VAL A 39 -6.50 2.18 -6.72
C VAL A 39 -7.93 1.66 -6.87
N GLN A 40 -8.10 0.54 -7.55
CA GLN A 40 -9.37 -0.14 -7.68
C GLN A 40 -9.86 -0.69 -6.32
N GLY A 41 -11.17 -0.78 -6.17
CA GLY A 41 -11.78 -1.34 -4.97
C GLY A 41 -11.47 -2.83 -4.81
N GLY A 42 -11.27 -3.27 -3.57
CA GLY A 42 -10.94 -4.66 -3.23
C GLY A 42 -9.45 -5.01 -3.39
N SER A 43 -8.61 -4.10 -3.87
CA SER A 43 -7.18 -4.35 -4.03
C SER A 43 -6.44 -4.30 -2.69
N ARG A 44 -5.42 -5.14 -2.52
CA ARG A 44 -4.51 -5.14 -1.35
C ARG A 44 -3.11 -4.75 -1.79
N ILE A 45 -2.61 -3.63 -1.26
CA ILE A 45 -1.28 -3.11 -1.58
C ILE A 45 -0.32 -3.38 -0.42
N GLN A 46 0.82 -4.02 -0.72
CA GLN A 46 1.81 -4.43 0.28
C GLN A 46 3.21 -3.84 0.03
N SER A 47 3.96 -3.74 1.14
CA SER A 47 5.29 -3.15 1.38
C SER A 47 6.41 -3.22 0.33
N THR A 48 6.28 -3.97 -0.76
CA THR A 48 7.27 -3.99 -1.85
C THR A 48 6.84 -3.18 -3.06
N MET A 49 5.60 -2.70 -3.08
CA MET A 49 5.05 -1.94 -4.20
C MET A 49 5.05 -0.46 -3.86
N ALA A 50 5.96 0.27 -4.49
CA ALA A 50 5.88 1.72 -4.62
C ALA A 50 5.12 2.02 -5.92
N TYR A 51 4.03 2.77 -5.83
CA TYR A 51 3.35 3.29 -7.01
C TYR A 51 3.80 4.72 -7.25
N GLU A 52 4.31 4.98 -8.44
CA GLU A 52 4.74 6.30 -8.86
C GLU A 52 3.54 7.25 -9.04
N ASP A 53 3.83 8.55 -9.10
CA ASP A 53 2.83 9.58 -9.30
C ASP A 53 1.97 9.31 -10.55
N GLY A 54 0.65 9.42 -10.41
CA GLY A 54 -0.33 9.14 -11.46
C GLY A 54 -0.57 7.65 -11.75
N GLY A 55 0.03 6.74 -10.99
CA GLY A 55 -0.12 5.30 -11.18
C GLY A 55 -1.57 4.79 -11.05
N LEU A 56 -1.92 3.80 -11.87
CA LEU A 56 -3.17 3.07 -11.78
C LEU A 56 -2.91 1.68 -11.21
N VAL A 57 -3.60 1.34 -10.13
CA VAL A 57 -3.59 0.02 -9.51
C VAL A 57 -4.94 -0.63 -9.74
N ILE A 58 -4.95 -1.71 -10.52
CA ILE A 58 -6.13 -2.54 -10.81
C ILE A 58 -6.06 -3.81 -9.96
#